data_AF-A0A850JDX5-F1
#
_entry.id   AF-A0A850JDX5-F1
#
_cell.length_a   1.000
_cell.length_b   1.000
_cell.length_c   1.000
_cell.angle_alpha   90.00
_cell.angle_beta   90.00
_cell.angle_gamma   90.00
#
_symmetry.space_group_name_H-M   'P 1'
#
loop_
_entity.id
_entity.type
_entity.pdbx_description
1 polymer ?
#
loop_
_entity_poly.entity_id
_entity_poly.type
_entity_poly.pdbx_seq_one_letter_code
_entity_poly.pdbx_strand_id
1 'polypeptide(L)'
;MRIGILGPLDVRDEAARPVEVAGRRLRALLVRLAAEAGRPVSAERLLNDLWDGAPPAGGGNALQALVSRLRGVAGRAVVEHGPGG
;
A
#
# COMPACT_ATOMS: atom_id res chain seq x y z
N MET A 1 -4.04 0.96 -13.79
CA MET A 1 -3.58 -0.15 -12.92
C MET A 1 -4.79 -0.98 -12.47
N ARG A 2 -4.65 -2.29 -12.30
CA ARG A 2 -5.68 -3.18 -11.73
C ARG A 2 -5.13 -3.96 -10.54
N ILE A 3 -5.92 -4.07 -9.46
CA ILE A 3 -5.57 -4.83 -8.25
C ILE A 3 -6.70 -5.83 -7.99
N GLY A 4 -6.37 -7.12 -7.92
CA GLY A 4 -7.26 -8.19 -7.51
C GLY A 4 -6.87 -8.74 -6.14
N ILE A 5 -7.83 -8.79 -5.21
CA ILE A 5 -7.61 -9.22 -3.80
C ILE A 5 -8.51 -10.37 -3.34
N LEU A 6 -9.49 -10.78 -4.16
CA LEU A 6 -10.40 -11.89 -3.89
C LEU A 6 -9.77 -13.23 -4.34
N GLY A 7 -8.58 -13.50 -3.82
CA GLY A 7 -7.69 -14.56 -4.25
C GLY A 7 -6.23 -14.17 -3.95
N PRO A 8 -5.23 -14.84 -4.54
CA PRO A 8 -3.86 -14.35 -4.50
C PRO A 8 -3.81 -12.90 -5.03
N LEU A 9 -2.96 -12.07 -4.43
CA LEU A 9 -2.78 -10.69 -4.87
C LEU A 9 -2.31 -10.66 -6.33
N ASP A 10 -3.18 -10.17 -7.23
CA ASP A 10 -2.91 -9.95 -8.65
C ASP A 10 -2.78 -8.45 -8.90
N VAL A 11 -1.61 -8.01 -9.36
CA VAL A 11 -1.35 -6.60 -9.63
C VAL A 11 -0.92 -6.47 -11.08
N ARG A 12 -1.62 -5.62 -11.82
CA ARG A 12 -1.34 -5.38 -13.24
C ARG A 12 -1.22 -3.89 -13.54
N ASP A 13 -0.25 -3.54 -14.37
CA ASP A 13 -0.12 -2.18 -14.88
C ASP A 13 -1.19 -1.87 -15.95
N GLU A 14 -1.12 -0.69 -16.55
CA GLU A 14 -2.07 -0.26 -17.58
C GLU A 14 -1.97 -1.07 -18.88
N ALA A 15 -0.80 -1.66 -19.16
CA ALA A 15 -0.57 -2.56 -20.28
C ALA A 15 -0.94 -4.03 -19.94
N ALA A 16 -1.63 -4.25 -18.81
CA ALA A 16 -2.00 -5.56 -18.27
C ALA A 16 -0.81 -6.49 -17.96
N ARG A 17 0.41 -5.96 -17.81
CA ARG A 17 1.59 -6.73 -17.42
C ARG A 17 1.59 -6.96 -15.90
N PRO A 18 2.00 -8.15 -15.43
CA PRO A 18 2.09 -8.43 -14.01
C PRO A 18 3.14 -7.53 -13.35
N VAL A 19 2.79 -6.98 -12.19
CA VAL A 19 3.68 -6.18 -11.34
C VAL A 19 3.97 -6.98 -10.07
N GLU A 20 5.24 -7.26 -9.81
CA GLU A 20 5.63 -7.97 -8.60
C GLU A 20 5.65 -7.02 -7.39
N VAL A 21 4.84 -7.35 -6.38
CA VAL A 21 4.84 -6.65 -5.09
C VAL A 21 5.45 -7.56 -4.02
N ALA A 22 6.77 -7.48 -3.90
CA ALA A 22 7.52 -8.32 -2.97
C ALA A 22 7.42 -7.85 -1.51
N GLY A 23 7.25 -8.81 -0.60
CA GLY A 23 7.25 -8.59 0.85
C GLY A 23 5.85 -8.53 1.49
N ARG A 24 5.70 -9.12 2.68
CA ARG A 24 4.40 -9.23 3.38
C ARG A 24 3.78 -7.86 3.65
N ARG A 25 4.57 -6.92 4.18
CA ARG A 25 4.09 -5.58 4.56
C ARG A 25 3.75 -4.69 3.37
N LEU A 26 4.50 -4.79 2.28
CA LEU A 26 4.21 -4.04 1.06
C LEU A 26 2.88 -4.51 0.43
N ARG A 27 2.65 -5.83 0.42
CA ARG A 27 1.38 -6.44 -0.01
C ARG A 27 0.21 -6.04 0.89
N ALA A 28 0.41 -6.08 2.21
CA ALA A 28 -0.60 -5.64 3.18
C ALA A 28 -0.98 -4.17 2.98
N LEU A 29 0.00 -3.28 2.76
CA LEU A 29 -0.26 -1.86 2.47
C LEU A 29 -1.09 -1.71 1.20
N LEU A 30 -0.71 -2.39 0.12
CA LEU A 30 -1.46 -2.32 -1.13
C LEU A 30 -2.89 -2.83 -0.98
N VAL A 31 -3.10 -3.98 -0.33
CA VAL A 31 -4.43 -4.54 -0.09
C VAL A 31 -5.27 -3.59 0.77
N ARG A 32 -4.69 -3.04 1.83
CA ARG A 32 -5.39 -2.12 2.73
C ARG A 32 -5.87 -0.86 2.02
N LEU A 33 -5.02 -0.27 1.17
CA LEU A 33 -5.37 0.90 0.36
C LEU A 33 -6.39 0.53 -0.73
N ALA A 34 -6.23 -0.61 -1.39
CA ALA A 34 -7.16 -1.07 -2.43
C ALA A 34 -8.57 -1.32 -1.89
N ALA A 35 -8.69 -1.78 -0.62
CA ALA A 35 -9.97 -1.95 0.05
C ALA A 35 -10.71 -0.61 0.31
N GLU A 36 -10.01 0.51 0.26
CA GLU A 36 -10.54 1.87 0.45
C GLU A 36 -10.29 2.74 -0.78
N ALA A 37 -10.22 2.13 -1.96
CA ALA A 37 -9.87 2.84 -3.20
C ALA A 37 -10.71 4.13 -3.37
N GLY A 38 -10.03 5.25 -3.59
CA GLY A 38 -10.65 6.57 -3.73
C GLY A 38 -10.98 7.28 -2.41
N ARG A 39 -10.70 6.67 -1.25
CA ARG A 39 -10.85 7.30 0.08
C ARG A 39 -9.48 7.43 0.77
N PRO A 40 -9.19 8.59 1.40
CA PRO A 40 -8.00 8.73 2.23
C PRO A 40 -8.00 7.73 3.39
N VAL A 41 -6.81 7.23 3.74
CA VAL A 41 -6.60 6.38 4.92
C VAL A 41 -5.51 7.03 5.76
N SER A 42 -5.80 7.32 7.03
CA SER A 42 -4.85 8.00 7.90
C SER A 42 -3.59 7.15 8.14
N ALA A 43 -2.45 7.81 8.31
CA ALA A 43 -1.19 7.15 8.63
C ALA A 43 -1.26 6.33 9.92
N GLU A 44 -1.99 6.80 10.93
CA GLU A 44 -2.24 6.07 12.18
C GLU A 44 -2.99 4.75 11.94
N ARG A 45 -4.03 4.78 11.10
CA ARG A 45 -4.78 3.57 10.76
C ARG A 45 -3.92 2.59 9.98
N LEU A 46 -3.12 3.09 9.03
CA LEU A 46 -2.16 2.25 8.31
C LEU A 46 -1.12 1.64 9.25
N LEU A 47 -0.62 2.38 10.24
CA LEU A 47 0.32 1.86 11.23
C LEU A 47 -0.31 0.73 12.06
N ASN A 48 -1.55 0.94 12.54
CA ASN A 48 -2.26 -0.07 13.30
C ASN A 48 -2.55 -1.33 12.46
N ASP A 49 -3.04 -1.16 11.23
CA ASP A 49 -3.41 -2.27 10.36
C ASP A 49 -2.19 -3.07 9.84
N LEU A 50 -1.04 -2.42 9.64
CA LEU A 50 0.16 -3.07 9.10
C LEU A 50 1.03 -3.78 10.13
N TRP A 51 0.91 -3.36 11.39
CA TRP A 51 1.68 -3.88 12.50
C TRP A 51 0.80 -4.45 13.63
N ASP A 52 -0.48 -4.70 13.36
CA ASP A 52 -1.43 -5.29 14.30
C ASP A 52 -1.46 -4.55 15.65
N GLY A 53 -1.40 -3.21 15.60
CA GLY A 53 -1.34 -2.33 16.77
C GLY A 53 0.03 -2.21 17.46
N ALA A 54 1.07 -2.87 16.95
CA ALA A 54 2.43 -2.86 17.51
C ALA A 54 3.48 -2.33 16.51
N PRO A 55 3.41 -1.05 16.10
CA PRO A 55 4.37 -0.46 15.17
C PRO A 55 5.79 -0.38 15.78
N PRO A 56 6.84 -0.46 14.96
CA PRO A 56 8.22 -0.32 15.43
C PRO A 56 8.50 1.10 15.92
N ALA A 57 9.59 1.27 16.67
CA ALA A 57 10.15 2.59 16.94
C ALA A 57 10.39 3.33 15.61
N GLY A 58 9.84 4.54 15.47
CA GLY A 58 9.87 5.28 14.21
C GLY A 58 8.89 4.77 13.14
N GLY A 59 7.74 4.23 13.54
CA GLY A 59 6.70 3.70 12.64
C GLY A 59 6.36 4.60 11.44
N GLY A 60 6.33 5.93 11.63
CA GLY A 60 6.15 6.87 10.53
C GLY A 60 7.20 6.73 9.43
N ASN A 61 8.48 6.61 9.78
CA ASN A 61 9.57 6.40 8.81
C ASN A 61 9.44 5.04 8.11
N ALA A 62 9.03 4.01 8.84
CA ALA A 62 8.79 2.68 8.27
C ALA A 62 7.62 2.70 7.27
N LEU A 63 6.54 3.41 7.59
CA LEU A 63 5.41 3.60 6.69
C LEU A 63 5.82 4.38 5.43
N GLN A 64 6.55 5.48 5.58
CA GLN A 64 7.06 6.25 4.45
C GLN A 64 7.98 5.41 3.54
N ALA A 65 8.83 4.56 4.11
CA ALA A 65 9.65 3.63 3.33
C ALA A 65 8.81 2.61 2.54
N LEU A 66 7.72 2.09 3.12
CA LEU A 66 6.79 1.20 2.43
C LEU A 66 6.04 1.93 1.30
N VAL A 67 5.56 3.15 1.53
CA VAL A 67 4.89 3.97 0.51
C VAL A 67 5.84 4.30 -0.64
N SER A 68 7.07 4.70 -0.33
CA SER A 68 8.11 4.97 -1.33
C SER A 68 8.39 3.74 -2.20
N ARG A 69 8.57 2.58 -1.56
CA ARG A 69 8.76 1.31 -2.27
C ARG A 69 7.55 0.95 -3.12
N LEU A 70 6.33 1.16 -2.62
CA LEU A 70 5.10 0.86 -3.35
C LEU A 70 4.98 1.73 -4.62
N ARG A 71 5.24 3.03 -4.50
CA ARG A 71 5.28 3.95 -5.65
C ARG A 71 6.37 3.57 -6.66
N GLY A 72 7.49 3.02 -6.19
CA GLY A 72 8.57 2.55 -7.05
C GLY A 72 8.21 1.31 -7.88
N VAL A 73 7.43 0.37 -7.33
CA VAL A 73 7.06 -0.86 -8.04
C VAL A 73 5.76 -0.75 -8.84
N ALA A 74 4.75 -0.06 -8.29
CA ALA A 74 3.42 0.01 -8.87
C ALA A 74 3.18 1.28 -9.70
N GLY A 75 4.06 2.27 -9.58
CA GLY A 75 3.92 3.60 -10.20
C GLY A 75 3.47 4.67 -9.20
N ARG A 76 3.87 5.92 -9.44
CA ARG A 76 3.66 7.03 -8.50
C ARG A 76 2.18 7.40 -8.31
N ALA A 77 1.37 7.28 -9.36
CA ALA A 77 -0.05 7.62 -9.33
C ALA A 77 -0.91 6.61 -8.54
N VAL A 78 -0.33 5.50 -8.09
CA VAL A 78 -1.06 4.46 -7.34
C VAL A 78 -1.35 4.87 -5.91
N VAL A 79 -0.51 5.74 -5.34
CA VAL A 79 -0.65 6.21 -3.95
C VAL A 79 -0.39 7.69 -3.90
N GLU A 80 -1.41 8.45 -3.54
CA GLU A 80 -1.33 9.89 -3.29
C GLU A 80 -1.31 10.15 -1.78
N HIS A 81 -0.83 11.33 -1.40
CA HIS A 81 -0.87 11.81 -0.01
C HIS A 81 -1.68 13.09 0.00
N GLY A 82 -2.67 13.19 0.89
CA GLY A 82 -3.54 14.34 0.99
C GLY A 82 -3.81 14.76 2.44
N PRO A 83 -4.63 15.81 2.64
CA PRO A 83 -4.93 16.35 3.97
C PRO A 83 -5.59 15.34 4.94
N GLY A 84 -6.21 14.27 4.41
CA GLY A 84 -6.84 13.20 5.18
C GLY A 84 -5.97 11.96 5.39
N GLY A 85 -4.73 11.98 4.90
CA GLY A 85 -3.86 10.81 4.75
C GLY A 85 -3.19 10.78 3.38
#